data_AF-A0A258L1P0-F1
#
_entry.id   AF-A0A258L1P0-F1
#
_cell.length_a   1.000
_cell.length_b   1.000
_cell.length_c   1.000
_cell.angle_alpha   90.00
_cell.angle_beta   90.00
_cell.angle_gamma   90.00
#
_symmetry.space_group_name_H-M   'P 1'
#
loop_
_entity.id
_entity.type
_entity.pdbx_description
1 polymer ?
#
loop_
_entity_poly.entity_id
_entity_poly.type
_entity_poly.pdbx_seq_one_letter_code
_entity_poly.pdbx_strand_id
1 'polypeptide(L)'
;MGFRYWLTGFRTGELAHWERAFTLAEQTVGLTAARDVCRDFSQWVRLLSEHSRRDLQVLEPASRCFCRDECIAMALVAAHQHQACPALQACAMTLLCCDPRDDLKALTGALADGLASADQWVSPAAMDHLVRYATNPARMIM
;
A
#
# COMPACT_ATOMS: atom_id res chain seq x y z
N MET A 1 4.48 5.27 3.37
CA MET A 1 3.70 6.49 3.67
C MET A 1 2.75 6.75 2.50
N GLY A 2 1.47 7.07 2.74
CA GLY A 2 0.58 7.64 1.71
C GLY A 2 -0.65 6.83 1.28
N PHE A 3 -0.74 5.52 1.55
CA PHE A 3 -1.86 4.67 1.03
C PHE A 3 -3.26 5.26 1.29
N ARG A 4 -3.50 5.84 2.47
CA ARG A 4 -4.77 6.51 2.77
C ARG A 4 -5.06 7.70 1.86
N TYR A 5 -4.08 8.56 1.59
CA TYR A 5 -4.29 9.74 0.77
C TYR A 5 -4.52 9.33 -0.69
N TRP A 6 -3.81 8.30 -1.15
CA TRP A 6 -4.01 7.70 -2.47
C TRP A 6 -5.41 7.06 -2.62
N LEU A 7 -5.84 6.24 -1.65
CA LEU A 7 -7.16 5.60 -1.70
C LEU A 7 -8.30 6.60 -1.51
N THR A 8 -8.16 7.56 -0.60
CA THR A 8 -9.16 8.61 -0.39
C THR A 8 -9.27 9.50 -1.62
N GLY A 9 -8.15 9.95 -2.20
CA GLY A 9 -8.15 10.72 -3.44
C GLY A 9 -8.77 9.97 -4.61
N PHE A 10 -8.51 8.66 -4.73
CA PHE A 10 -9.15 7.80 -5.74
C PHE A 10 -10.68 7.72 -5.55
N ARG A 11 -11.15 7.62 -4.30
CA ARG A 11 -12.57 7.50 -3.99
C ARG A 11 -13.35 8.80 -4.13
N THR A 12 -12.78 9.90 -3.66
CA THR A 12 -13.47 11.19 -3.62
C THR A 12 -13.24 12.02 -4.88
N GLY A 13 -12.19 11.72 -5.64
CA GLY A 13 -11.74 12.55 -6.77
C GLY A 13 -11.16 13.90 -6.33
N GLU A 14 -10.99 14.14 -5.02
CA GLU A 14 -10.53 15.43 -4.51
C GLU A 14 -9.02 15.62 -4.71
N LEU A 15 -8.66 16.66 -5.46
CA LEU A 15 -7.27 16.98 -5.78
C LEU A 15 -6.40 17.20 -4.53
N ALA A 16 -6.95 17.77 -3.46
CA ALA A 16 -6.21 18.05 -2.22
C ALA A 16 -5.58 16.78 -1.60
N HIS A 17 -6.26 15.63 -1.71
CA HIS A 17 -5.73 14.36 -1.22
C HIS A 17 -4.56 13.86 -2.09
N TRP A 18 -4.66 14.06 -3.41
CA TRP A 18 -3.60 13.73 -4.38
C TRP A 18 -2.37 14.62 -4.20
N GLU A 19 -2.56 15.93 -4.04
CA GLU A 19 -1.47 16.89 -3.78
C GLU A 19 -0.75 16.55 -2.47
N ARG A 20 -1.50 16.25 -1.40
CA ARG A 20 -0.92 15.86 -0.12
C ARG A 20 -0.08 14.59 -0.24
N ALA A 21 -0.58 13.60 -0.99
CA ALA A 21 0.14 12.36 -1.24
C ALA A 21 1.41 12.59 -2.08
N PHE A 22 1.33 13.45 -3.10
CA PHE A 22 2.47 13.86 -3.93
C PHE A 22 3.53 14.59 -3.11
N THR A 23 3.15 15.57 -2.28
CA THR A 23 4.10 16.27 -1.39
C THR A 23 4.83 15.31 -0.46
N LEU A 24 4.12 14.32 0.11
CA LEU A 24 4.75 13.29 0.94
C LEU A 24 5.73 12.43 0.14
N ALA A 25 5.38 12.05 -1.09
CA ALA A 25 6.27 11.32 -1.98
C ALA A 25 7.50 12.15 -2.33
N GLU A 26 7.34 13.41 -2.75
CA GLU A 26 8.42 14.34 -3.08
C GLU A 26 9.40 14.52 -1.91
N GLN A 27 8.90 14.73 -0.69
CA GLN A 27 9.74 14.85 0.50
C GLN A 27 10.54 13.59 0.81
N THR A 28 10.08 12.44 0.33
CA THR A 28 10.63 11.13 0.66
C THR A 28 11.61 10.63 -0.42
N VAL A 29 11.26 10.79 -1.70
CA VAL A 29 12.02 10.22 -2.84
C VAL A 29 12.58 11.28 -3.79
N GLY A 30 12.26 12.57 -3.59
CA GLY A 30 12.59 13.65 -4.49
C GLY A 30 11.61 13.79 -5.67
N LEU A 31 11.58 14.98 -6.28
CA LEU A 31 10.56 15.36 -7.28
C LEU A 31 10.51 14.44 -8.51
N THR A 32 11.66 14.00 -9.01
CA THR A 32 11.74 13.15 -10.21
C THR A 32 11.11 11.78 -9.94
N ALA A 33 11.55 11.11 -8.89
CA ALA A 33 11.01 9.79 -8.51
C ALA A 33 9.57 9.89 -7.99
N ALA A 34 9.18 11.01 -7.38
CA ALA A 34 7.83 11.21 -6.88
C ALA A 34 6.79 11.07 -7.99
N ARG A 35 7.03 11.60 -9.19
CA ARG A 35 6.08 11.47 -10.31
C ARG A 35 5.82 10.01 -10.70
N ASP A 36 6.88 9.22 -10.83
CA ASP A 36 6.77 7.80 -11.17
C ASP A 36 6.06 7.02 -10.05
N VAL A 37 6.48 7.24 -8.80
CA VAL A 37 5.84 6.64 -7.61
C VAL A 37 4.35 6.99 -7.56
N CYS A 38 3.97 8.24 -7.83
CA CYS A 38 2.57 8.68 -7.81
C CYS A 38 1.74 8.02 -8.92
N ARG A 39 2.29 7.90 -10.13
CA ARG A 39 1.65 7.18 -11.24
C ARG A 39 1.40 5.73 -10.85
N ASP A 40 2.43 5.06 -10.35
CA ASP A 40 2.39 3.64 -10.05
C ASP A 40 1.44 3.36 -8.86
N PHE A 41 1.43 4.23 -7.84
CA PHE A 41 0.44 4.17 -6.75
C PHE A 41 -0.99 4.38 -7.24
N SER A 42 -1.22 5.32 -8.16
CA SER A 42 -2.55 5.59 -8.71
C SER A 42 -3.12 4.37 -9.44
N GLN A 43 -2.29 3.74 -10.27
CA GLN A 43 -2.66 2.53 -11.00
C GLN A 43 -2.88 1.37 -10.01
N TRP A 44 -2.03 1.28 -8.98
CA TRP A 44 -2.12 0.21 -7.99
C TRP A 44 -3.38 0.27 -7.16
N VAL A 45 -3.73 1.45 -6.64
CA VAL A 45 -4.98 1.67 -5.87
C VAL A 45 -6.22 1.37 -6.72
N ARG A 46 -6.18 1.73 -8.01
CA ARG A 46 -7.24 1.40 -8.95
C ARG A 46 -7.40 -0.11 -9.12
N LEU A 47 -6.33 -0.83 -9.47
CA LEU A 47 -6.39 -2.29 -9.62
C LEU A 47 -6.81 -2.96 -8.30
N LEU A 48 -6.29 -2.48 -7.17
CA LEU A 48 -6.63 -3.02 -5.86
C LEU A 48 -8.13 -2.88 -5.57
N SER A 49 -8.73 -1.73 -5.90
CA SER A 49 -10.17 -1.48 -5.75
C SER A 49 -11.02 -2.30 -6.72
N GLU A 50 -10.56 -2.46 -7.97
CA GLU A 50 -11.25 -3.29 -8.99
C GLU A 50 -11.24 -4.79 -8.63
N HIS A 51 -10.19 -5.26 -7.96
CA HIS A 51 -10.03 -6.68 -7.61
C HIS A 51 -10.53 -7.03 -6.21
N SER A 52 -10.65 -6.05 -5.31
CA SER A 52 -11.18 -6.29 -3.98
C SER A 52 -12.66 -6.71 -4.03
N ARG A 53 -13.01 -7.81 -3.37
CA ARG A 53 -14.42 -8.25 -3.23
C ARG A 53 -15.19 -7.51 -2.14
N ARG A 54 -14.56 -6.52 -1.51
CA ARG A 54 -15.08 -5.72 -0.41
C ARG A 54 -14.52 -4.32 -0.50
N ASP A 55 -15.20 -3.36 0.11
CA ASP A 55 -14.64 -2.03 0.26
C ASP A 55 -13.40 -2.05 1.16
N LEU A 56 -12.30 -1.55 0.60
CA LEU A 56 -11.05 -1.34 1.33
C LEU A 56 -11.26 -0.29 2.42
N GLN A 57 -10.71 -0.48 3.60
CA GLN A 57 -10.82 0.46 4.70
C GLN A 57 -9.57 1.32 4.80
N VAL A 58 -9.75 2.61 5.05
CA VAL A 58 -8.67 3.52 5.44
C VAL A 58 -9.18 4.37 6.59
N LEU A 59 -8.30 4.70 7.52
CA LEU A 59 -8.61 5.67 8.56
C LEU A 59 -8.60 7.09 8.00
N GLU A 60 -9.20 8.01 8.75
CA GLU A 60 -9.18 9.43 8.39
C GLU A 60 -7.73 9.94 8.27
N PRO A 61 -7.45 10.86 7.34
CA PRO A 61 -6.12 11.42 7.11
C PRO A 61 -5.33 11.83 8.37
N ALA A 62 -6.02 12.35 9.39
CA ALA A 62 -5.44 12.83 10.65
C ALA A 62 -5.11 11.71 11.67
N SER A 63 -5.46 10.46 11.39
CA SER A 63 -5.27 9.32 12.30
C SER A 63 -3.78 9.00 12.49
N ARG A 64 -3.34 8.73 13.72
CA ARG A 64 -1.94 8.33 14.02
C ARG A 64 -1.68 6.84 13.84
N CYS A 65 -2.74 6.03 13.76
CA CYS A 65 -2.67 4.59 13.59
C CYS A 65 -2.98 4.19 12.14
N PHE A 66 -2.76 2.92 11.81
CA PHE A 66 -3.15 2.29 10.55
C PHE A 66 -4.25 1.26 10.82
N CYS A 67 -5.28 1.21 9.99
CA CYS A 67 -6.23 0.09 10.03
C CYS A 67 -5.61 -1.17 9.41
N ARG A 68 -6.37 -2.26 9.49
CA ARG A 68 -5.98 -3.57 8.94
C ARG A 68 -5.56 -3.50 7.47
N ASP A 69 -6.34 -2.84 6.63
CA ASP A 69 -6.09 -2.81 5.19
C ASP A 69 -4.88 -1.93 4.83
N GLU A 70 -4.68 -0.83 5.55
CA GLU A 70 -3.45 -0.03 5.45
C GLU A 70 -2.22 -0.86 5.81
N CYS A 71 -2.29 -1.66 6.87
CA CYS A 71 -1.20 -2.55 7.29
C CYS A 71 -0.91 -3.63 6.25
N ILE A 72 -1.95 -4.28 5.70
CA ILE A 72 -1.79 -5.31 4.67
C ILE A 72 -1.24 -4.73 3.37
N ALA A 73 -1.73 -3.55 2.96
CA ALA A 73 -1.25 -2.84 1.78
C ALA A 73 0.26 -2.55 1.88
N MET A 74 0.72 -2.07 3.04
CA MET A 74 2.16 -1.88 3.29
C MET A 74 2.94 -3.20 3.35
N ALA A 75 2.37 -4.24 3.97
CA ALA A 75 2.99 -5.57 4.01
C ALA A 75 3.14 -6.18 2.61
N LEU A 76 2.20 -5.93 1.70
CA LEU A 76 2.23 -6.42 0.33
C LEU A 76 3.40 -5.79 -0.46
N VAL A 77 3.56 -4.46 -0.34
CA VAL A 77 4.70 -3.75 -0.93
C VAL A 77 6.02 -4.27 -0.34
N ALA A 78 6.09 -4.41 0.98
CA ALA A 78 7.28 -4.93 1.66
C ALA A 78 7.63 -6.36 1.23
N ALA A 79 6.65 -7.25 1.17
CA ALA A 79 6.83 -8.63 0.73
C ALA A 79 7.38 -8.68 -0.70
N HIS A 80 6.97 -7.75 -1.57
CA HIS A 80 7.52 -7.65 -2.91
C HIS A 80 8.97 -7.14 -2.91
N GLN A 81 9.28 -6.09 -2.12
CA GLN A 81 10.65 -5.56 -1.99
C GLN A 81 11.65 -6.63 -1.52
N HIS A 82 11.21 -7.55 -0.66
CA HIS A 82 12.06 -8.63 -0.12
C HIS A 82 11.96 -9.97 -0.89
N GLN A 83 11.28 -9.99 -2.05
CA GLN A 83 11.01 -11.22 -2.82
C GLN A 83 10.40 -12.36 -1.99
N ALA A 84 9.62 -12.03 -0.96
CA ALA A 84 9.02 -12.97 -0.02
C ALA A 84 7.70 -13.56 -0.58
N CYS A 85 7.83 -14.44 -1.56
CA CYS A 85 6.73 -14.98 -2.36
C CYS A 85 5.54 -15.59 -1.56
N PRO A 86 5.74 -16.37 -0.48
CA PRO A 86 4.61 -16.91 0.31
C PRO A 86 3.86 -15.83 1.12
N ALA A 87 4.59 -14.84 1.66
CA ALA A 87 4.00 -13.73 2.41
C ALA A 87 3.19 -12.80 1.49
N LEU A 88 3.64 -12.62 0.25
CA LEU A 88 2.96 -11.83 -0.76
C LEU A 88 1.60 -12.43 -1.13
N GLN A 89 1.55 -13.74 -1.39
CA GLN A 89 0.31 -14.45 -1.69
C GLN A 89 -0.70 -14.36 -0.52
N ALA A 90 -0.22 -14.54 0.71
CA ALA A 90 -1.07 -14.46 1.91
C ALA A 90 -1.61 -13.04 2.16
N CYS A 91 -0.77 -12.00 2.01
CA CYS A 91 -1.19 -10.61 2.15
C CYS A 91 -2.22 -10.22 1.09
N ALA A 92 -1.97 -10.60 -0.16
CA ALA A 92 -2.87 -10.31 -1.27
C ALA A 92 -4.23 -11.00 -1.10
N MET A 93 -4.24 -12.28 -0.73
CA MET A 93 -5.48 -13.01 -0.41
C MET A 93 -6.26 -12.34 0.72
N THR A 94 -5.57 -11.86 1.76
CA THR A 94 -6.20 -11.21 2.91
C THR A 94 -6.77 -9.83 2.54
N LEU A 95 -6.09 -9.09 1.66
CA LEU A 95 -6.53 -7.77 1.20
C LEU A 95 -7.73 -7.87 0.26
N LEU A 96 -7.63 -8.75 -0.73
CA LEU A 96 -8.58 -8.84 -1.84
C LEU A 96 -9.78 -9.76 -1.54
N CYS A 97 -9.62 -10.68 -0.59
CA CYS A 97 -10.53 -11.80 -0.35
C CYS A 97 -10.72 -12.72 -1.59
N CYS A 98 -9.73 -12.74 -2.48
CA CYS A 98 -9.66 -13.61 -3.65
C CYS A 98 -8.20 -13.80 -4.10
N ASP A 99 -7.94 -14.78 -4.97
CA ASP A 99 -6.60 -15.02 -5.52
C ASP A 99 -6.15 -13.77 -6.31
N PRO A 100 -5.03 -13.13 -5.95
CA PRO A 100 -4.49 -12.02 -6.73
C PRO A 100 -4.22 -12.43 -8.18
N ARG A 101 -4.78 -11.67 -9.12
CA ARG A 101 -4.43 -11.80 -10.54
C ARG A 101 -2.98 -11.41 -10.78
N ASP A 102 -2.40 -11.98 -11.84
CA ASP A 102 -1.01 -11.73 -12.23
C ASP A 102 -0.73 -10.25 -12.49
N ASP A 103 -1.71 -9.50 -13.03
CA ASP A 103 -1.59 -8.05 -13.27
C ASP A 103 -1.38 -7.25 -11.97
N LEU A 104 -2.07 -7.62 -10.89
CA LEU A 104 -1.92 -6.96 -9.59
C LEU A 104 -0.57 -7.31 -8.95
N LYS A 105 -0.11 -8.55 -9.10
CA LYS A 105 1.23 -8.97 -8.65
C LYS A 105 2.31 -8.18 -9.38
N ALA A 106 2.22 -8.12 -10.71
CA ALA A 106 3.16 -7.38 -11.55
C ALA A 106 3.20 -5.88 -11.20
N LEU A 107 2.04 -5.25 -11.01
CA LEU A 107 1.98 -3.83 -10.69
C LEU A 107 2.45 -3.52 -9.26
N THR A 108 2.10 -4.36 -8.29
CA THR A 108 2.66 -4.25 -6.94
C THR A 108 4.18 -4.36 -6.97
N GLY A 109 4.71 -5.16 -7.91
CA GLY A 109 6.13 -5.30 -8.12
C GLY A 109 6.83 -4.10 -8.68
N ALA A 110 6.31 -3.55 -9.77
CA ALA A 110 6.82 -2.31 -10.34
C ALA A 110 6.85 -1.18 -9.29
N LEU A 111 5.79 -1.09 -8.46
CA LEU A 111 5.72 -0.12 -7.37
C LEU A 111 6.79 -0.37 -6.29
N ALA A 112 6.95 -1.61 -5.87
CA ALA A 112 7.92 -1.99 -4.85
C ALA A 112 9.37 -1.74 -5.29
N ASP A 113 9.68 -2.09 -6.54
CA ASP A 113 10.98 -1.89 -7.17
C ASP A 113 11.26 -0.38 -7.34
N GLY A 114 10.26 0.40 -7.76
CA GLY A 114 10.35 1.86 -7.82
C GLY A 114 10.68 2.49 -6.46
N LEU A 115 10.00 2.05 -5.40
CA LEU A 115 10.28 2.50 -4.04
C LEU A 115 11.67 2.07 -3.56
N ALA A 116 12.09 0.84 -3.85
CA ALA A 116 13.42 0.34 -3.49
C ALA A 116 14.54 1.12 -4.21
N SER A 117 14.34 1.46 -5.49
CA SER A 117 15.28 2.28 -6.27
C SER A 117 15.42 3.71 -5.74
N ALA A 118 14.40 4.18 -5.02
CA ALA A 118 14.38 5.47 -4.34
C ALA A 118 14.83 5.39 -2.86
N ASP A 119 15.51 4.30 -2.48
CA ASP A 119 16.02 4.02 -1.13
C ASP A 119 14.91 3.93 -0.04
N GLN A 120 13.67 3.69 -0.45
CA GLN A 120 12.53 3.52 0.45
C GLN A 120 12.27 2.04 0.71
N TRP A 121 13.01 1.49 1.67
CA TRP A 121 12.88 0.10 2.10
C TRP A 121 11.96 -0.02 3.32
N VAL A 122 10.97 -0.92 3.24
CA VAL A 122 10.28 -1.37 4.45
C VAL A 122 11.19 -2.37 5.16
N SER A 123 11.54 -2.12 6.42
CA SER A 123 12.42 -3.05 7.15
C SER A 123 11.75 -4.42 7.34
N PRO A 124 12.51 -5.54 7.30
CA PRO A 124 11.95 -6.88 7.51
C PRO A 124 11.23 -7.02 8.87
N ALA A 125 11.71 -6.32 9.91
CA ALA A 125 11.06 -6.28 11.22
C ALA A 125 9.70 -5.54 11.17
N ALA A 126 9.61 -4.44 10.41
CA ALA A 126 8.33 -3.77 10.18
C ALA A 126 7.37 -4.65 9.39
N MET A 127 7.86 -5.38 8.37
CA MET A 127 7.07 -6.33 7.59
C MET A 127 6.45 -7.42 8.48
N ASP A 128 7.25 -8.10 9.32
CA ASP A 128 6.74 -9.13 10.23
C ASP A 128 5.71 -8.56 11.22
N HIS A 129 5.96 -7.36 11.75
CA HIS A 129 5.00 -6.66 12.62
C HIS A 129 3.68 -6.34 11.90
N LEU A 130 3.72 -5.87 10.65
CA LEU A 130 2.55 -5.54 9.84
C LEU A 130 1.74 -6.79 9.48
N VAL A 131 2.41 -7.87 9.07
CA VAL A 131 1.76 -9.16 8.76
C VAL A 131 1.09 -9.74 10.00
N ARG A 132 1.76 -9.74 11.16
CA ARG A 132 1.17 -10.21 12.43
C ARG A 132 -0.01 -9.35 12.88
N TYR A 133 0.08 -8.04 12.74
CA TYR A 133 -1.02 -7.13 13.09
C TYR A 133 -2.23 -7.34 12.18
N ALA A 134 -2.00 -7.55 10.89
CA ALA A 134 -3.05 -7.79 9.89
C ALA A 134 -3.77 -9.14 10.02
N THR A 135 -3.06 -10.16 10.51
CA THR A 135 -3.56 -11.54 10.63
C THR A 135 -4.10 -11.88 12.02
N ASN A 136 -3.89 -11.01 13.02
CA ASN A 136 -4.39 -11.21 14.37
C ASN A 136 -5.57 -10.27 14.70
N PRO A 137 -6.83 -10.75 14.66
CA PRO A 137 -8.02 -9.94 14.95
C PRO A 137 -8.12 -9.48 16.42
N ALA A 138 -7.32 -10.02 17.35
CA ALA A 138 -7.41 -9.72 18.78
C ALA A 138 -6.69 -8.44 19.22
N ARG A 139 -5.94 -7.75 18.33
CA ARG A 139 -5.24 -6.48 18.63
C ARG A 139 -5.91 -5.23 18.04
N MET A 140 -7.18 -5.36 17.64
CA MET A 140 -7.93 -4.32 16.94
C MET A 140 -8.40 -3.13 17.82
N ILE A 141 -7.98 -3.07 19.10
CA ILE A 141 -8.31 -1.97 20.01
C ILE A 141 -7.09 -1.68 20.89
N MET A 142 -6.38 -0.59 20.60
CA MET A 142 -6.02 0.46 21.58
C MET A 142 -5.48 1.69 20.85
#